data_AF-A0A9D6CIE2-F1
#
_entry.id   AF-A0A9D6CIE2-F1
#
_cell.length_a   1.000
_cell.length_b   1.000
_cell.length_c   1.000
_cell.angle_alpha   90.00
_cell.angle_beta   90.00
_cell.angle_gamma   90.00
#
_symmetry.space_group_name_H-M   'P 1'
#
loop_
_entity.id
_entity.type
_entity.pdbx_description
1 polymer ?
#
loop_
_entity_poly.entity_id
_entity_poly.type
_entity_poly.pdbx_seq_one_letter_code
_entity_poly.pdbx_strand_id
1 'polypeptide(L)'
;MQFPQQPSLPHTQGMADAAIDAAWAVMPPDMELETSRLLPIVVGAHPRAEIADRPLANRLVAAMRQWQRQQGGAAGERALIPIVMTDLWYLNDRELLLQPTVAIGEPSSNAASAYFGTRLPRAYVVDGQLQVLADLAFVEPSVAMWGADARATRTALDWFISRHLERFLEAVQG
;
A
#
# COMPACT_ATOMS: atom_id res chain seq x y z
N MET A 1 -1.23 3.64 30.02
CA MET A 1 -2.61 3.66 30.54
C MET A 1 -3.26 2.33 30.19
N GLN A 2 -3.82 1.62 31.17
CA GLN A 2 -4.49 0.34 30.95
C GLN A 2 -5.94 0.64 30.59
N PHE A 3 -6.35 0.36 29.35
CA PHE A 3 -7.75 0.51 28.95
C PHE A 3 -8.60 -0.45 29.80
N PRO A 4 -9.73 -0.01 30.37
CA PRO A 4 -10.61 -0.89 31.12
C PRO A 4 -11.10 -1.99 30.18
N GLN A 5 -10.81 -3.25 30.52
CA GLN A 5 -11.36 -4.40 29.80
C GLN A 5 -12.86 -4.47 30.07
N GLN A 6 -13.65 -3.87 29.18
CA GLN A 6 -15.09 -4.12 29.15
C GLN A 6 -15.28 -5.60 28.80
N PRO A 7 -16.08 -6.35 29.56
CA PRO A 7 -16.32 -7.75 29.28
C PRO A 7 -16.99 -7.89 27.91
N SER A 8 -16.44 -8.77 27.06
CA SER A 8 -16.98 -9.08 25.73
C SER A 8 -18.45 -9.49 25.84
N LEU A 9 -19.30 -8.95 24.96
CA LEU A 9 -20.71 -9.29 24.90
C LEU A 9 -20.88 -10.81 24.62
N PRO A 10 -21.99 -11.44 25.07
CA PRO A 10 -22.15 -12.90 24.99
C PRO A 10 -22.00 -13.50 23.59
N HIS A 11 -22.27 -12.71 22.54
CA HIS A 11 -22.21 -13.14 21.13
C HIS A 11 -20.84 -12.90 20.46
N THR A 12 -19.91 -12.21 21.12
CA THR A 12 -18.52 -12.03 20.66
C THR A 12 -17.52 -12.83 21.49
N GLN A 13 -17.98 -13.52 22.53
CA GLN A 13 -17.14 -14.44 23.31
C GLN A 13 -16.52 -15.52 22.43
N GLY A 14 -15.19 -15.58 22.40
CA GLY A 14 -14.43 -16.54 21.60
C GLY A 14 -14.10 -16.09 20.18
N MET A 15 -14.58 -14.92 19.73
CA MET A 15 -14.02 -14.26 18.54
C MET A 15 -12.64 -13.71 18.90
N ALA A 16 -11.62 -14.06 18.13
CA ALA A 16 -10.26 -13.62 18.43
C ALA A 16 -10.06 -12.17 17.99
N ASP A 17 -10.01 -11.26 18.96
CA ASP A 17 -9.60 -9.86 18.75
C ASP A 17 -8.13 -9.72 18.36
N ALA A 18 -7.36 -10.82 18.38
CA ALA A 18 -5.93 -10.84 18.05
C ALA A 18 -5.58 -10.20 16.70
N ALA A 19 -6.48 -10.28 15.70
CA ALA A 19 -6.27 -9.60 14.42
C ALA A 19 -6.41 -8.07 14.53
N ILE A 20 -7.35 -7.60 15.34
CA ILE A 20 -7.56 -6.18 15.65
C ILE A 20 -6.41 -5.67 16.49
N ASP A 21 -6.06 -6.39 17.56
CA ASP A 21 -4.94 -6.06 18.45
C ASP A 21 -3.62 -5.98 17.69
N ALA A 22 -3.35 -6.94 16.80
CA ALA A 22 -2.15 -6.92 15.96
C ALA A 22 -2.16 -5.74 14.98
N ALA A 23 -3.31 -5.37 14.43
CA ALA A 23 -3.42 -4.20 13.55
C ALA A 23 -3.18 -2.90 14.32
N TRP A 24 -3.82 -2.73 15.47
CA TRP A 24 -3.71 -1.53 16.32
C TRP A 24 -2.37 -1.40 17.04
N ALA A 25 -1.70 -2.51 17.34
CA ALA A 25 -0.32 -2.47 17.83
C ALA A 25 0.65 -1.87 16.80
N VAL A 26 0.34 -1.97 15.51
CA VAL A 26 1.16 -1.37 14.44
C VAL A 26 0.68 0.04 14.09
N MET A 27 -0.64 0.27 14.08
CA MET A 27 -1.26 1.54 13.74
C MET A 27 -2.35 1.85 14.77
N PRO A 28 -1.99 2.53 15.88
CA PRO A 28 -2.96 2.88 16.91
C PRO A 28 -4.11 3.72 16.33
N PRO A 29 -5.36 3.47 16.72
CA PRO A 29 -6.51 4.18 16.17
C PRO A 29 -6.54 5.68 16.54
N ASP A 30 -5.82 6.07 17.58
CA ASP A 30 -5.64 7.44 18.07
C ASP A 30 -4.34 8.10 17.56
N MET A 31 -3.58 7.42 16.70
CA MET A 31 -2.37 7.97 16.10
C MET A 31 -2.71 9.19 15.23
N GLU A 32 -2.04 10.32 15.51
CA GLU A 32 -2.11 11.48 14.63
C GLU A 32 -1.43 11.17 13.28
N LEU A 33 -2.15 11.43 12.19
CA LEU A 33 -1.66 11.17 10.83
C LEU A 33 -1.05 12.45 10.26
N GLU A 34 0.27 12.42 10.05
CA GLU A 34 0.97 13.43 9.25
C GLU A 34 1.01 12.97 7.79
N THR A 35 0.34 13.69 6.89
CA THR A 35 0.23 13.32 5.47
C THR A 35 1.59 13.11 4.82
N SER A 36 2.60 13.92 5.18
CA SER A 36 3.97 13.85 4.66
C SER A 36 4.72 12.55 5.00
N ARG A 37 4.19 11.75 5.92
CA ARG A 37 4.76 10.44 6.29
C ARG A 37 4.00 9.29 5.63
N LEU A 38 2.87 9.56 4.99
CA LEU A 38 2.07 8.51 4.37
C LEU A 38 2.77 7.99 3.12
N LEU A 39 2.68 6.67 2.95
CA LEU A 39 3.00 6.01 1.69
C LEU A 39 1.72 5.34 1.19
N PRO A 40 0.89 6.04 0.39
CA PRO A 40 -0.36 5.48 -0.10
C PRO A 40 -0.13 4.25 -0.97
N ILE A 41 -0.83 3.16 -0.64
CA ILE A 41 -0.95 1.98 -1.49
C ILE A 41 -2.40 1.94 -1.97
N VAL A 42 -2.60 2.35 -3.21
CA VAL A 42 -3.92 2.73 -3.73
C VAL A 42 -4.53 1.60 -4.54
N VAL A 43 -5.70 1.15 -4.12
CA VAL A 43 -6.51 0.15 -4.84
C VAL A 43 -7.81 0.78 -5.34
N GLY A 44 -8.49 0.14 -6.28
CA GLY A 44 -9.80 0.60 -6.74
C GLY A 44 -10.88 0.51 -5.66
N ALA A 45 -11.88 1.40 -5.68
CA ALA A 45 -13.05 1.32 -4.80
C ALA A 45 -14.07 0.23 -5.17
N HIS A 46 -13.88 -0.48 -6.28
CA HIS A 46 -14.79 -1.52 -6.74
C HIS A 46 -14.69 -2.81 -5.89
N PRO A 47 -15.79 -3.55 -5.60
CA PRO A 47 -15.73 -4.79 -4.81
C PRO A 47 -14.75 -5.85 -5.34
N ARG A 48 -14.52 -5.87 -6.65
CA ARG A 48 -13.48 -6.73 -7.26
C ARG A 48 -12.09 -6.42 -6.71
N ALA A 49 -11.75 -5.13 -6.56
CA ALA A 49 -10.46 -4.70 -6.05
C ALA A 49 -10.31 -5.03 -4.56
N GLU A 50 -11.40 -4.95 -3.78
CA GLU A 50 -11.44 -5.42 -2.39
C GLU A 50 -11.06 -6.90 -2.26
N ILE A 51 -11.51 -7.74 -3.20
CA ILE A 51 -11.23 -9.18 -3.20
C ILE A 51 -9.85 -9.50 -3.80
N ALA A 52 -9.47 -8.84 -4.89
CA ALA A 52 -8.30 -9.21 -5.69
C ALA A 52 -7.04 -8.38 -5.38
N ASP A 53 -7.19 -7.06 -5.24
CA ASP A 53 -6.06 -6.13 -5.20
C ASP A 53 -5.70 -5.72 -3.76
N ARG A 54 -6.69 -5.55 -2.87
CA ARG A 54 -6.44 -5.21 -1.46
C ARG A 54 -5.59 -6.25 -0.72
N PRO A 55 -5.75 -7.58 -0.91
CA PRO A 55 -4.84 -8.56 -0.31
C PRO A 55 -3.39 -8.41 -0.82
N LEU A 56 -3.20 -8.03 -2.09
CA LEU A 56 -1.89 -7.77 -2.67
C LEU A 56 -1.28 -6.48 -2.09
N ALA A 57 -2.07 -5.42 -1.92
CA ALA A 57 -1.67 -4.20 -1.23
C ALA A 57 -1.26 -4.46 0.23
N ASN A 58 -2.02 -5.26 0.96
CA ASN A 58 -1.68 -5.66 2.33
C ASN A 58 -0.37 -6.46 2.40
N ARG A 59 -0.10 -7.30 1.39
CA ARG A 59 1.19 -7.99 1.27
C ARG A 59 2.35 -7.01 1.03
N LEU A 60 2.13 -5.96 0.24
CA LEU A 60 3.13 -4.91 0.05
C LEU A 60 3.38 -4.13 1.35
N VAL A 61 2.34 -3.76 2.10
CA VAL A 61 2.46 -3.16 3.44
C VAL A 61 3.34 -4.03 4.35
N ALA A 62 3.07 -5.34 4.38
CA ALA A 62 3.83 -6.28 5.20
C ALA A 62 5.32 -6.31 4.81
N ALA A 63 5.62 -6.31 3.50
CA ALA A 63 6.99 -6.28 2.98
C ALA A 63 7.71 -4.97 3.34
N MET A 64 7.05 -3.82 3.18
CA MET A 64 7.59 -2.50 3.55
C MET A 64 7.90 -2.41 5.03
N ARG A 65 6.97 -2.85 5.89
CA ARG A 65 7.17 -2.88 7.34
C ARG A 65 8.28 -3.84 7.76
N GLN A 66 8.42 -4.97 7.06
CA GLN A 66 9.53 -5.90 7.30
C GLN A 66 10.87 -5.26 6.98
N TRP A 67 10.99 -4.58 5.83
CA TRP A 67 12.19 -3.85 5.47
C TRP A 67 12.52 -2.75 6.49
N GLN A 68 11.54 -1.95 6.91
CA GLN A 68 11.74 -0.90 7.93
C GLN A 68 12.29 -1.45 9.25
N ARG A 69 11.78 -2.60 9.71
CA ARG A 69 12.31 -3.28 10.91
C ARG A 69 13.76 -3.73 10.74
N GLN A 70 14.14 -4.19 9.56
CA GLN A 70 15.50 -4.65 9.26
C GLN A 70 16.50 -3.47 9.25
N GLN A 71 16.07 -2.30 8.77
CA GLN A 71 16.89 -1.08 8.75
C GLN A 71 17.04 -0.41 10.13
N GLY A 72 16.60 -1.05 11.22
CA GLY A 72 16.64 -0.48 12.57
C GLY A 72 15.62 0.62 12.82
N GLY A 73 14.71 0.87 11.86
CA GLY A 73 13.56 1.74 12.02
C GLY A 73 12.51 1.09 12.91
N ALA A 74 12.73 1.11 14.22
CA ALA A 74 11.62 1.00 15.16
C ALA A 74 10.67 2.19 14.94
N ALA A 75 9.37 2.00 15.17
CA ALA A 75 8.30 2.98 15.06
C ALA A 75 8.66 4.33 15.73
N GLY A 76 9.35 5.19 15.00
CA GLY A 76 9.80 6.51 15.41
C GLY A 76 9.18 7.58 14.53
N GLU A 77 9.38 8.84 14.89
CA GLU A 77 8.78 10.01 14.26
C GLU A 77 9.08 10.15 12.75
N ARG A 78 10.08 9.43 12.22
CA ARG A 78 10.48 9.46 10.81
C ARG A 78 10.08 8.24 10.00
N ALA A 79 9.44 7.25 10.62
CA ALA A 79 9.02 6.05 9.90
C ALA A 79 7.88 6.39 8.92
N LEU A 80 8.03 5.95 7.66
CA LEU A 80 6.96 6.00 6.66
C LEU A 80 5.80 5.13 7.10
N ILE A 81 4.59 5.55 6.75
CA ILE A 81 3.34 4.91 7.15
C ILE A 81 2.69 4.35 5.87
N PRO A 82 3.01 3.10 5.48
CA PRO A 82 2.33 2.45 4.38
C PRO A 82 0.89 2.14 4.78
N ILE A 83 -0.05 2.66 3.99
CA ILE A 83 -1.49 2.54 4.24
C ILE A 83 -2.23 2.18 2.95
N VAL A 84 -3.11 1.19 3.03
CA VAL A 84 -3.97 0.83 1.90
C VAL A 84 -5.21 1.70 1.90
N MET A 85 -5.45 2.42 0.80
CA MET A 85 -6.63 3.26 0.63
C MET A 85 -7.22 3.12 -0.78
N THR A 86 -8.43 3.62 -0.97
CA THR A 86 -9.07 3.62 -2.28
C THR A 86 -8.66 4.83 -3.11
N ASP A 87 -8.72 4.65 -4.42
CA ASP A 87 -8.50 5.68 -5.43
C ASP A 87 -9.41 6.91 -5.28
N LEU A 88 -10.65 6.74 -4.79
CA LEU A 88 -11.58 7.83 -4.55
C LEU A 88 -11.06 8.84 -3.53
N TRP A 89 -10.51 8.38 -2.40
CA TRP A 89 -9.97 9.31 -1.40
C TRP A 89 -8.66 9.92 -1.89
N TYR A 90 -7.76 9.07 -2.38
CA TYR A 90 -6.43 9.46 -2.84
C TYR A 90 -6.46 10.57 -3.90
N LEU A 91 -7.27 10.44 -4.95
CA LEU A 91 -7.29 11.38 -6.06
C LEU A 91 -7.96 12.72 -5.75
N ASN A 92 -8.76 12.79 -4.67
CA ASN A 92 -9.48 14.00 -4.28
C ASN A 92 -8.72 14.83 -3.22
N ASP A 93 -7.59 14.34 -2.73
CA ASP A 93 -6.74 15.03 -1.76
C ASP A 93 -5.40 15.43 -2.40
N ARG A 94 -5.11 16.73 -2.40
CA ARG A 94 -3.89 17.25 -3.02
C ARG A 94 -2.63 16.89 -2.25
N GLU A 95 -2.69 16.81 -0.92
CA GLU A 95 -1.52 16.47 -0.12
C GLU A 95 -1.15 15.00 -0.29
N LEU A 96 -2.14 14.12 -0.46
CA LEU A 96 -1.93 12.71 -0.79
C LEU A 96 -1.31 12.52 -2.17
N LEU A 97 -1.73 13.30 -3.18
CA LEU A 97 -1.14 13.25 -4.52
C LEU A 97 0.35 13.66 -4.56
N LEU A 98 0.83 14.40 -3.55
CA LEU A 98 2.24 14.75 -3.42
C LEU A 98 3.07 13.63 -2.77
N GLN A 99 2.41 12.64 -2.16
CA GLN A 99 3.12 11.56 -1.47
C GLN A 99 3.60 10.48 -2.44
N PRO A 100 4.75 9.85 -2.15
CA PRO A 100 5.18 8.65 -2.85
C PRO A 100 4.12 7.55 -2.80
N THR A 101 3.76 6.97 -3.95
CA THR A 101 2.55 6.17 -4.08
C THR A 101 2.78 4.87 -4.84
N VAL A 102 2.09 3.80 -4.44
CA VAL A 102 1.99 2.55 -5.22
C VAL A 102 0.52 2.25 -5.55
N ALA A 103 0.13 2.36 -6.82
CA ALA A 103 -1.20 1.97 -7.29
C ALA A 103 -1.22 0.51 -7.78
N ILE A 104 -2.20 -0.26 -7.32
CA ILE A 104 -2.37 -1.69 -7.66
C ILE A 104 -3.79 -1.90 -8.22
N GLY A 105 -3.86 -2.51 -9.40
CA GLY A 105 -5.13 -2.82 -10.07
C GLY A 105 -5.24 -2.13 -11.42
N GLU A 106 -6.08 -2.67 -12.30
CA GLU A 106 -6.19 -2.20 -13.68
C GLU A 106 -6.85 -0.80 -13.79
N PRO A 107 -6.49 0.01 -14.80
CA PRO A 107 -7.05 1.36 -15.00
C PRO A 107 -8.57 1.45 -15.06
N SER A 108 -9.27 0.41 -15.54
CA SER A 108 -10.75 0.41 -15.64
C SER A 108 -11.45 0.30 -14.29
N SER A 109 -10.77 -0.21 -13.25
CA SER A 109 -11.32 -0.35 -11.90
C SER A 109 -10.55 0.38 -10.82
N ASN A 110 -9.39 0.97 -11.15
CA ASN A 110 -8.58 1.81 -10.27
C ASN A 110 -8.20 3.10 -11.03
N ALA A 111 -8.81 4.21 -10.63
CA ALA A 111 -8.57 5.52 -11.24
C ALA A 111 -7.15 6.05 -10.98
N ALA A 112 -6.48 5.65 -9.90
CA ALA A 112 -5.08 6.01 -9.66
C ALA A 112 -4.15 5.31 -10.67
N SER A 113 -4.42 4.04 -10.99
CA SER A 113 -3.71 3.35 -12.06
C SER A 113 -3.96 3.99 -13.43
N ALA A 114 -5.18 4.46 -13.70
CA ALA A 114 -5.47 5.23 -14.93
C ALA A 114 -4.70 6.57 -14.96
N TYR A 115 -4.66 7.29 -13.83
CA TYR A 115 -3.93 8.54 -13.67
C TYR A 115 -2.42 8.37 -13.95
N PHE A 116 -1.80 7.34 -13.37
CA PHE A 116 -0.39 7.03 -13.57
C PHE A 116 -0.10 6.39 -14.93
N GLY A 117 -1.08 5.73 -15.54
CA GLY A 117 -1.00 5.08 -16.85
C GLY A 117 -0.49 5.98 -17.98
N THR A 118 -0.74 7.30 -17.87
CA THR A 118 -0.32 8.29 -18.86
C THR A 118 0.88 9.14 -18.40
N ARG A 119 1.41 8.89 -17.20
CA ARG A 119 2.42 9.74 -16.55
C ARG A 119 3.71 9.01 -16.23
N LEU A 120 3.63 7.73 -15.89
CA LEU A 120 4.79 6.93 -15.54
C LEU A 120 5.33 6.17 -16.76
N PRO A 121 6.67 6.05 -16.90
CA PRO A 121 7.26 5.23 -17.94
C PRO A 121 7.07 3.74 -17.66
N ARG A 122 7.10 2.93 -18.71
CA ARG A 122 7.01 1.46 -18.62
C ARG A 122 8.32 0.88 -18.06
N ALA A 123 8.26 0.29 -16.88
CA ALA A 123 9.41 -0.35 -16.25
C ALA A 123 9.48 -1.86 -16.53
N TYR A 124 8.33 -2.54 -16.50
CA TYR A 124 8.22 -3.96 -16.82
C TYR A 124 6.88 -4.26 -17.47
N VAL A 125 6.91 -4.77 -18.70
CA VAL A 125 5.72 -5.10 -19.46
C VAL A 125 5.90 -6.47 -20.09
N VAL A 126 4.90 -7.31 -19.91
CA VAL A 126 4.70 -8.53 -20.71
C VAL A 126 3.43 -8.30 -21.51
N ASP A 127 3.56 -8.27 -22.83
CA ASP A 127 2.49 -7.83 -23.72
C ASP A 127 1.19 -8.62 -23.49
N GLY A 128 0.08 -7.89 -23.35
CA GLY A 128 -1.23 -8.44 -23.03
C GLY A 128 -1.34 -9.20 -21.69
N GLN A 129 -0.32 -9.20 -20.83
CA GLN A 129 -0.30 -9.98 -19.59
C GLN A 129 -0.13 -9.13 -18.34
N LEU A 130 0.86 -8.26 -18.28
CA LEU A 130 1.07 -7.38 -17.12
C LEU A 130 1.83 -6.11 -17.47
N GLN A 131 1.66 -5.10 -16.62
CA GLN A 131 2.36 -3.82 -16.69
C GLN A 131 2.79 -3.38 -15.29
N VAL A 132 4.01 -2.86 -15.20
CA VAL A 132 4.53 -2.06 -14.09
C VAL A 132 5.08 -0.78 -14.70
N LEU A 133 4.55 0.34 -14.24
CA LEU A 133 4.97 1.67 -14.62
C LEU A 133 5.65 2.34 -13.43
N ALA A 134 6.87 2.83 -13.65
CA ALA A 134 7.65 3.52 -12.64
C ALA A 134 8.86 4.19 -13.29
N ASP A 135 9.25 5.36 -12.82
CA ASP A 135 10.62 5.83 -13.00
C ASP A 135 11.56 4.99 -12.14
N LEU A 136 12.44 4.22 -12.77
CA LEU A 136 13.42 3.40 -12.05
C LEU A 136 14.59 4.22 -11.48
N ALA A 137 14.69 5.52 -11.73
CA ALA A 137 15.55 6.37 -10.92
C ALA A 137 14.86 6.79 -9.60
N PHE A 138 13.53 6.62 -9.50
CA PHE A 138 12.70 7.04 -8.37
C PHE A 138 12.90 8.52 -7.99
N VAL A 139 13.08 9.40 -9.00
CA VAL A 139 13.13 10.85 -8.77
C VAL A 139 11.79 11.33 -8.24
N GLU A 140 10.70 10.84 -8.84
CA GLU A 140 9.35 10.93 -8.31
C GLU A 140 8.89 9.50 -7.99
N PRO A 141 8.95 9.07 -6.72
CA PRO A 141 8.70 7.69 -6.32
C PRO A 141 7.20 7.34 -6.40
N SER A 142 6.73 7.09 -7.61
CA SER A 142 5.39 6.58 -7.91
C SER A 142 5.48 5.32 -8.76
N VAL A 143 4.65 4.33 -8.43
CA VAL A 143 4.58 3.05 -9.11
C VAL A 143 3.12 2.71 -9.39
N ALA A 144 2.80 2.23 -10.59
CA ALA A 144 1.50 1.65 -10.89
C ALA A 144 1.68 0.27 -11.50
N MET A 145 0.89 -0.71 -11.08
CA MET A 145 0.99 -2.08 -11.59
C MET A 145 -0.34 -2.80 -11.69
N TRP A 146 -0.48 -3.60 -12.75
CA TRP A 146 -1.65 -4.45 -12.98
C TRP A 146 -1.34 -5.57 -13.95
N GLY A 147 -2.13 -6.65 -13.87
CA GLY A 147 -2.15 -7.75 -14.82
C GLY A 147 -3.47 -7.86 -15.56
N ALA A 148 -3.53 -8.74 -16.56
CA ALA A 148 -4.76 -9.15 -17.23
C ALA A 148 -5.72 -9.90 -16.29
N ASP A 149 -5.20 -10.47 -15.19
CA ASP A 149 -5.96 -11.06 -14.11
C ASP A 149 -5.24 -10.87 -12.76
N ALA A 150 -5.87 -11.33 -11.66
CA ALA A 150 -5.32 -11.19 -10.31
C ALA A 150 -3.98 -11.94 -10.11
N ARG A 151 -3.74 -13.04 -10.84
CA ARG A 151 -2.48 -13.79 -10.75
C ARG A 151 -1.37 -13.01 -11.46
N ALA A 152 -1.65 -12.43 -12.61
CA ALA A 152 -0.72 -11.56 -13.33
C ALA A 152 -0.41 -10.26 -12.54
N THR A 153 -1.41 -9.65 -11.88
CA THR A 153 -1.18 -8.52 -10.95
C THR A 153 -0.25 -8.93 -9.81
N ARG A 154 -0.45 -10.13 -9.24
CA ARG A 154 0.47 -10.68 -8.24
C ARG A 154 1.88 -10.86 -8.80
N THR A 155 2.05 -11.34 -10.03
CA THR A 155 3.37 -11.48 -10.66
C THR A 155 4.06 -10.13 -10.83
N ALA A 156 3.32 -9.09 -11.24
CA ALA A 156 3.83 -7.72 -11.32
C ALA A 156 4.29 -7.21 -9.94
N LEU A 157 3.51 -7.47 -8.89
CA LEU A 157 3.87 -7.15 -7.50
C LEU A 157 5.11 -7.93 -7.05
N ASP A 158 5.19 -9.23 -7.33
CA ASP A 158 6.33 -10.07 -6.96
C ASP A 158 7.62 -9.55 -7.62
N TRP A 159 7.54 -9.15 -8.88
CA TRP A 159 8.64 -8.51 -9.59
C TRP A 159 9.09 -7.21 -8.90
N PHE A 160 8.15 -6.34 -8.53
CA PHE A 160 8.47 -5.09 -7.83
C PHE A 160 9.09 -5.32 -6.46
N ILE A 161 8.48 -6.17 -5.62
CA ILE A 161 8.97 -6.48 -4.27
C ILE A 161 10.40 -7.06 -4.34
N SER A 162 10.64 -8.00 -5.24
CA SER A 162 11.92 -8.73 -5.30
C SER A 162 13.07 -7.93 -5.91
N ARG A 163 12.79 -6.88 -6.69
CA ARG A 163 13.82 -6.17 -7.48
C ARG A 163 13.96 -4.70 -7.17
N HIS A 164 12.91 -4.05 -6.69
CA HIS A 164 12.83 -2.59 -6.69
C HIS A 164 12.29 -1.98 -5.39
N LEU A 165 11.68 -2.77 -4.51
CA LEU A 165 11.11 -2.25 -3.26
C LEU A 165 12.16 -1.57 -2.38
N GLU A 166 13.33 -2.17 -2.21
CA GLU A 166 14.41 -1.60 -1.39
C GLU A 166 14.82 -0.23 -1.92
N ARG A 167 15.23 -0.14 -3.19
CA ARG A 167 15.62 1.13 -3.81
C ARG A 167 14.49 2.17 -3.80
N PHE A 168 13.24 1.74 -3.96
CA PHE A 168 12.08 2.62 -3.84
C PHE A 168 11.99 3.22 -2.44
N LEU A 169 12.10 2.39 -1.39
CA LEU A 169 12.01 2.85 0.00
C LEU A 169 13.19 3.73 0.41
N GLU A 170 14.40 3.42 -0.08
CA GLU A 170 15.58 4.28 0.10
C GLU A 170 15.35 5.67 -0.51
N ALA A 171 14.86 5.73 -1.76
CA ALA A 171 14.57 6.99 -2.45
C ALA A 171 13.49 7.82 -1.73
N VAL A 172 12.51 7.16 -1.10
CA VAL A 172 11.46 7.84 -0.32
C VAL A 172 11.99 8.39 1.00
N GLN A 173 12.94 7.71 1.65
CA GLN A 173 13.46 8.14 2.95
C GLN A 173 14.48 9.29 2.87
N GLY A 174 15.18 9.42 1.73
CA GLY A 174 16.20 10.46 1.52
C GLY A 174 17.56 10.10 2.08
#